data_AF-A0A7K1V387-F1
#
_entry.id   AF-A0A7K1V387-F1
#
_cell.length_a   1.000
_cell.length_b   1.000
_cell.length_c   1.000
_cell.angle_alpha   90.00
_cell.angle_beta   90.00
_cell.angle_gamma   90.00
#
_symmetry.space_group_name_H-M   'P 1'
#
loop_
_entity.id
_entity.type
_entity.pdbx_description
1 polymer ?
#
loop_
_entity_poly.entity_id
_entity_poly.type
_entity_poly.pdbx_seq_one_letter_code
_entity_poly.pdbx_strand_id
1 'polypeptide(L)'
;MTAILSARTSALTDGIAAVPSYTDGVVASDGRFDLRAAELDSWSNRLARMLLRLGAGPGCLVGLAAVPDFEGVAVRHALAKIGAAAVRINAGVFTPTTRVGVTVHARRAGLTDDVHWLVLDDRATLRQYLSTSGAVLTAAEVGGRSHAS
;
A
#
# COMPACT_ATOMS: atom_id res chain seq x y z
N MET A 1 1.98 18.42 -36.43
CA MET A 1 3.18 18.32 -35.57
C MET A 1 2.71 18.19 -34.12
N THR A 2 2.90 17.16 -33.30
CA THR A 2 3.44 15.79 -33.42
C THR A 2 2.97 15.04 -32.15
N ALA A 3 2.44 13.84 -32.35
CA ALA A 3 2.19 12.70 -31.45
C ALA A 3 1.96 12.86 -29.93
N ILE A 4 0.75 12.45 -29.51
CA ILE A 4 0.40 11.94 -28.17
C ILE A 4 1.07 10.57 -28.00
N LEU A 5 2.03 10.43 -27.07
CA LEU A 5 2.59 9.12 -26.73
C LEU A 5 1.77 8.47 -25.62
N SER A 6 0.90 7.54 -26.02
CA SER A 6 0.27 6.56 -25.15
C SER A 6 1.33 5.56 -24.68
N ALA A 7 1.65 5.52 -23.38
CA ALA A 7 2.41 4.42 -22.80
C ALA A 7 1.47 3.45 -22.08
N ARG A 8 0.99 2.43 -22.83
CA ARG A 8 0.55 1.15 -22.25
C ARG A 8 1.79 0.25 -22.17
N THR A 9 2.21 -0.12 -20.96
CA THR A 9 3.03 -1.32 -20.77
C THR A 9 2.76 -1.93 -19.41
N SER A 10 2.11 -3.10 -19.39
CA SER A 10 2.13 -4.02 -18.26
C SER A 10 3.57 -4.48 -18.01
N ALA A 11 4.04 -4.40 -16.77
CA ALA A 11 5.21 -5.15 -16.33
C ALA A 11 4.84 -5.96 -15.08
N LEU A 12 4.73 -7.27 -15.32
CA LEU A 12 4.78 -8.31 -14.30
C LEU A 12 6.10 -8.21 -13.52
N THR A 13 5.98 -8.38 -12.20
CA THR A 13 6.97 -8.85 -11.23
C THR A 13 8.46 -8.72 -11.60
N ASP A 14 9.14 -7.71 -11.06
CA ASP A 14 10.53 -7.88 -10.63
C ASP A 14 10.98 -6.79 -9.63
N GLY A 15 11.79 -7.21 -8.65
CA GLY A 15 12.73 -6.41 -7.87
C GLY A 15 12.20 -5.25 -7.01
N ILE A 16 12.62 -5.22 -5.74
CA ILE A 16 12.68 -3.98 -4.94
C ILE A 16 13.65 -3.03 -5.64
N ALA A 17 13.18 -2.29 -6.65
CA ALA A 17 13.93 -1.23 -7.28
C ALA A 17 14.04 -0.08 -6.28
N ALA A 18 15.27 0.30 -5.95
CA ALA A 18 15.57 1.47 -5.14
C ALA A 18 14.75 2.67 -5.64
N VAL A 19 13.99 3.28 -4.74
CA VAL A 19 13.15 4.44 -5.03
C VAL A 19 14.09 5.60 -5.37
N PRO A 20 14.14 6.09 -6.62
CA PRO A 20 14.93 7.27 -6.93
C PRO A 20 14.30 8.47 -6.20
N SER A 21 15.12 9.21 -5.44
CA SER A 21 14.73 10.50 -4.86
C SER A 21 14.55 11.50 -5.99
N TYR A 22 13.38 11.52 -6.61
CA TYR A 22 12.98 12.56 -7.55
C TYR A 22 12.24 13.64 -6.77
N THR A 23 12.94 14.71 -6.43
CA THR A 23 12.33 15.91 -5.89
C THR A 23 11.35 16.45 -6.94
N ASP A 24 10.05 16.33 -6.64
CA ASP A 24 8.90 16.91 -7.35
C ASP A 24 8.42 16.25 -8.67
N GLY A 25 8.76 14.98 -8.90
CA GLY A 25 8.24 14.20 -10.02
C GLY A 25 6.85 13.58 -9.78
N VAL A 26 6.05 13.44 -10.85
CA VAL A 26 4.85 12.59 -10.87
C VAL A 26 5.29 11.12 -10.82
N VAL A 27 4.80 10.37 -9.83
CA VAL A 27 5.15 8.97 -9.58
C VAL A 27 4.04 7.98 -9.97
N ALA A 28 2.80 8.46 -10.09
CA ALA A 28 1.67 7.71 -10.62
C ALA A 28 0.64 8.68 -11.20
N SER A 29 -0.13 8.24 -12.19
CA SER A 29 -1.27 8.98 -12.74
C SER A 29 -2.37 8.01 -13.14
N ASP A 30 -3.63 8.36 -12.91
CA ASP A 30 -4.80 7.62 -13.40
C ASP A 30 -5.49 8.33 -14.59
N GLY A 31 -4.86 9.39 -15.11
CA GLY A 31 -5.38 10.26 -16.16
C GLY A 31 -6.32 11.36 -15.67
N ARG A 32 -6.71 11.37 -14.39
CA ARG A 32 -7.47 12.44 -13.75
C ARG A 32 -6.67 13.13 -12.65
N PHE A 33 -5.84 12.36 -11.95
CA PHE A 33 -5.01 12.82 -10.86
C PHE A 33 -3.58 12.36 -11.06
N ASP A 34 -2.66 13.27 -10.81
CA ASP A 34 -1.23 12.98 -10.74
C ASP A 34 -0.84 12.90 -9.27
N LEU A 35 -0.16 11.82 -8.90
CA LEU A 35 0.44 11.65 -7.59
C LEU A 35 1.90 12.05 -7.65
N ARG A 36 2.32 13.02 -6.84
CA ARG A 36 3.71 13.47 -6.73
C ARG A 36 4.47 12.71 -5.65
N ALA A 37 5.80 12.72 -5.72
CA ALA A 37 6.66 12.05 -4.75
C ALA A 37 6.37 12.46 -3.29
N ALA A 38 6.20 13.75 -3.01
CA ALA A 38 5.90 14.24 -1.66
C ALA A 38 4.52 13.81 -1.14
N GLU A 39 3.52 13.74 -2.04
CA GLU A 39 2.18 13.27 -1.73
C GLU A 39 2.17 11.77 -1.47
N LEU A 40 2.89 11.01 -2.29
CA LEU A 40 3.14 9.58 -2.08
C LEU A 40 3.80 9.34 -0.72
N ASP A 41 4.81 10.14 -0.34
CA ASP A 41 5.50 9.98 0.93
C ASP A 41 4.53 10.15 2.11
N SER A 42 3.78 11.25 2.13
CA SER A 42 2.80 11.53 3.17
C SER A 42 1.67 10.50 3.24
N TRP A 43 1.14 10.09 2.07
CA TRP A 43 0.09 9.07 1.99
C TRP A 43 0.58 7.72 2.51
N SER A 44 1.74 7.27 2.02
CA SER A 44 2.33 6.00 2.44
C SER A 44 2.71 5.99 3.92
N ASN A 45 3.14 7.12 4.50
CA ASN A 45 3.37 7.24 5.95
C ASN A 45 2.09 7.00 6.77
N ARG A 46 0.94 7.54 6.33
CA ARG A 46 -0.35 7.30 6.98
C ARG A 46 -0.77 5.84 6.89
N LEU A 47 -0.69 5.27 5.69
CA LEU A 47 -1.02 3.86 5.46
C LEU A 47 -0.11 2.93 6.26
N ALA A 48 1.19 3.22 6.36
CA ALA A 48 2.14 2.43 7.12
C ALA A 48 1.74 2.34 8.60
N ARG A 49 1.35 3.46 9.23
CA ARG A 49 0.85 3.48 10.61
C ARG A 49 -0.43 2.68 10.78
N MET A 50 -1.35 2.77 9.82
CA MET A 50 -2.59 1.99 9.85
C MET A 50 -2.31 0.49 9.73
N LEU A 51 -1.37 0.10 8.86
CA LEU A 51 -0.94 -1.28 8.67
C LEU A 51 -0.18 -1.83 9.90
N LEU A 52 0.69 -1.04 10.53
CA LEU A 52 1.36 -1.38 11.79
C LEU A 52 0.36 -1.66 12.92
N ARG A 53 -0.70 -0.85 13.02
CA ARG A 53 -1.80 -1.05 13.97
C ARG A 53 -2.56 -2.36 13.71
N LEU A 54 -2.71 -2.75 12.44
CA LEU A 54 -3.31 -4.03 12.05
C LEU A 54 -2.36 -5.24 12.24
N GLY A 55 -1.10 -5.02 12.59
CA GLY A 55 -0.14 -6.10 12.86
C GLY A 55 0.82 -6.40 11.71
N ALA A 56 0.78 -5.66 10.60
CA ALA A 56 1.81 -5.75 9.58
C ALA A 56 3.13 -5.15 10.10
N GLY A 57 4.26 -5.70 9.67
CA GLY A 57 5.58 -5.25 10.07
C GLY A 57 6.69 -6.00 9.30
N PRO A 58 7.94 -5.94 9.79
CA PRO A 58 9.07 -6.55 9.11
C PRO A 58 8.86 -8.05 8.82
N GLY A 59 9.05 -8.44 7.56
CA GLY A 59 8.88 -9.83 7.10
C GLY A 59 7.44 -10.26 6.85
N CYS A 60 6.43 -9.42 7.12
CA CYS A 60 5.05 -9.75 6.84
C CYS A 60 4.76 -9.71 5.33
N LEU A 61 4.01 -10.70 4.85
CA LEU A 61 3.30 -10.63 3.57
C LEU A 61 1.92 -10.02 3.82
N VAL A 62 1.51 -9.07 2.97
CA VAL A 62 0.23 -8.36 3.03
C VAL A 62 -0.50 -8.52 1.71
N GLY A 63 -1.75 -8.99 1.79
CA GLY A 63 -2.54 -9.34 0.62
C GLY A 63 -3.18 -8.11 -0.03
N LEU A 64 -3.01 -7.90 -1.34
CA LEU A 64 -3.69 -6.85 -2.10
C LEU A 64 -4.77 -7.47 -2.99
N ALA A 65 -6.03 -7.20 -2.66
CA ALA A 65 -7.18 -7.72 -3.40
C ALA A 65 -7.94 -6.58 -4.10
N ALA A 66 -7.90 -6.58 -5.44
CA ALA A 66 -8.57 -5.61 -6.32
C ALA A 66 -8.29 -4.12 -6.00
N VAL A 67 -7.17 -3.82 -5.37
CA VAL A 67 -6.71 -2.43 -5.19
C VAL A 67 -6.30 -1.90 -6.56
N PRO A 68 -6.85 -0.75 -7.01
CA PRO A 68 -6.42 -0.13 -8.26
C PRO A 68 -4.96 0.30 -8.18
N ASP A 69 -4.30 0.40 -9.34
CA ASP A 69 -2.83 0.57 -9.36
C ASP A 69 -2.38 1.92 -8.78
N PHE A 70 -3.19 2.98 -8.95
CA PHE A 70 -2.91 4.32 -8.43
C PHE A 70 -2.75 4.32 -6.90
N GLU A 71 -3.75 3.81 -6.16
CA GLU A 71 -3.69 3.61 -4.71
C GLU A 71 -2.66 2.53 -4.33
N GLY A 72 -2.51 1.52 -5.19
CA GLY A 72 -1.58 0.42 -5.01
C GLY A 72 -0.13 0.88 -4.87
N VAL A 73 0.26 1.97 -5.54
CA VAL A 73 1.60 2.58 -5.37
C VAL A 73 1.81 3.02 -3.93
N ALA A 74 0.85 3.74 -3.33
CA ALA A 74 0.93 4.19 -1.94
C ALA A 74 0.94 3.03 -0.94
N VAL A 75 0.14 1.99 -1.17
CA VAL A 75 0.11 0.78 -0.34
C VAL A 75 1.45 0.05 -0.37
N ARG A 76 2.04 -0.18 -1.55
CA ARG A 76 3.34 -0.85 -1.66
C ARG A 76 4.46 -0.03 -1.00
N HIS A 77 4.42 1.29 -1.16
CA HIS A 77 5.39 2.18 -0.54
C HIS A 77 5.27 2.19 0.99
N ALA A 78 4.04 2.12 1.52
CA ALA A 78 3.79 1.98 2.95
C ALA A 78 4.34 0.66 3.51
N LEU A 79 4.14 -0.45 2.78
CA LEU A 79 4.64 -1.76 3.16
C LEU A 79 6.17 -1.81 3.18
N ALA A 80 6.82 -1.27 2.15
CA ALA A 80 8.28 -1.16 2.09
C ALA A 80 8.85 -0.40 3.31
N LYS A 81 8.21 0.71 3.71
CA LYS A 81 8.61 1.50 4.88
C LYS A 81 8.55 0.74 6.21
N ILE A 82 7.71 -0.27 6.31
CA ILE A 82 7.55 -1.09 7.53
C ILE A 82 8.20 -2.47 7.38
N GLY A 83 8.99 -2.69 6.34
CA GLY A 83 9.66 -3.97 6.06
C GLY A 83 8.73 -5.11 5.65
N ALA A 84 7.51 -4.80 5.20
CA ALA A 84 6.52 -5.75 4.71
C ALA A 84 6.51 -5.80 3.17
N ALA A 85 5.91 -6.84 2.60
CA ALA A 85 5.79 -7.01 1.15
C ALA A 85 4.34 -7.26 0.74
N ALA A 86 3.95 -6.71 -0.42
CA ALA A 86 2.64 -6.92 -1.02
C ALA A 86 2.58 -8.23 -1.80
N VAL A 87 1.49 -8.99 -1.64
CA VAL A 87 1.16 -10.16 -2.47
C VAL A 87 -0.16 -9.92 -3.15
N ARG A 88 -0.21 -9.97 -4.48
CA ARG A 88 -1.46 -9.82 -5.24
C ARG A 88 -2.31 -11.07 -5.05
N ILE A 89 -3.56 -10.87 -4.65
CA ILE A 89 -4.55 -11.94 -4.53
C ILE A 89 -5.41 -11.90 -5.79
N ASN A 90 -5.12 -12.81 -6.71
CA ASN A 90 -6.01 -13.12 -7.83
C ASN A 90 -6.86 -14.33 -7.44
N ALA A 91 -8.13 -14.36 -7.89
CA ALA A 91 -9.12 -15.35 -7.50
C ALA A 91 -8.56 -16.78 -7.47
N GLY A 92 -8.45 -17.37 -6.27
CA GLY A 92 -8.24 -18.82 -6.11
C GLY A 92 -7.36 -19.25 -4.95
N VAL A 93 -6.29 -18.54 -4.59
CA VAL A 93 -5.39 -19.02 -3.52
C VAL A 93 -4.89 -17.86 -2.67
N PHE A 94 -5.35 -17.84 -1.43
CA PHE A 94 -4.81 -17.03 -0.35
C PHE A 94 -3.83 -17.90 0.45
N THR A 95 -2.55 -17.54 0.47
CA THR A 95 -1.58 -18.28 1.29
C THR A 95 -1.71 -17.85 2.76
N PRO A 96 -1.93 -18.78 3.70
CA PRO A 96 -2.34 -18.48 5.09
C PRO A 96 -1.30 -17.78 5.98
N THR A 97 -0.14 -17.39 5.46
CA THR A 97 0.86 -16.63 6.23
C THR A 97 0.53 -15.16 6.37
N THR A 98 -0.41 -14.65 5.57
CA THR A 98 -0.83 -13.25 5.60
C THR A 98 -2.02 -13.10 6.55
N ARG A 99 -1.89 -12.31 7.63
CA ARG A 99 -3.02 -11.99 8.54
C ARG A 99 -3.64 -10.62 8.28
N VAL A 100 -3.00 -9.82 7.43
CA VAL A 100 -3.39 -8.44 7.10
C VAL A 100 -3.55 -8.30 5.59
N GLY A 101 -4.61 -7.65 5.16
CA GLY A 101 -4.86 -7.40 3.74
C GLY A 101 -5.29 -5.96 3.48
N VAL A 102 -5.18 -5.54 2.23
CA VAL A 102 -5.68 -4.26 1.72
C VAL A 102 -6.61 -4.53 0.55
N THR A 103 -7.76 -3.88 0.56
CA THR A 103 -8.77 -4.02 -0.48
C THR A 103 -9.61 -2.75 -0.62
N VAL A 104 -10.62 -2.81 -1.48
CA VAL A 104 -11.66 -1.78 -1.66
C VAL A 104 -13.03 -2.40 -1.37
N HIS A 105 -14.02 -1.56 -1.05
CA HIS A 105 -15.33 -1.98 -0.59
C HIS A 105 -16.01 -2.91 -1.59
N ALA A 106 -15.91 -2.57 -2.88
CA ALA A 106 -16.44 -3.37 -3.99
C ALA A 106 -15.93 -4.83 -4.01
N ARG A 107 -14.75 -5.12 -3.45
CA ARG A 107 -14.18 -6.48 -3.40
C ARG A 107 -14.38 -7.19 -2.07
N ARG A 108 -14.71 -6.47 -0.99
CA ARG A 108 -14.72 -7.00 0.39
C ARG A 108 -15.63 -8.21 0.59
N ALA A 109 -16.79 -8.24 -0.06
CA ALA A 109 -17.79 -9.30 0.13
C ALA A 109 -17.33 -10.70 -0.33
N GLY A 110 -16.32 -10.79 -1.20
CA GLY A 110 -15.79 -12.06 -1.72
C GLY A 110 -14.48 -12.52 -1.06
N LEU A 111 -14.11 -11.94 0.07
CA LEU A 111 -12.86 -12.22 0.78
C LEU A 111 -13.15 -12.90 2.12
N THR A 112 -12.26 -13.79 2.55
CA THR A 112 -12.34 -14.45 3.87
C THR A 112 -12.28 -13.44 5.00
N ASP A 113 -12.97 -13.74 6.10
CA ASP A 113 -12.96 -12.95 7.34
C ASP A 113 -11.76 -13.28 8.25
N ASP A 114 -10.97 -14.31 7.93
CA ASP A 114 -9.75 -14.70 8.67
C ASP A 114 -8.60 -13.68 8.52
N VAL A 115 -8.80 -12.63 7.72
CA VAL A 115 -7.81 -11.60 7.40
C VAL A 115 -8.31 -10.25 7.88
N HIS A 116 -7.43 -9.51 8.56
CA HIS A 116 -7.70 -8.12 8.92
C HIS A 116 -7.57 -7.21 7.69
N TRP A 117 -8.70 -6.98 7.02
CA TRP A 117 -8.76 -6.14 5.81
C TRP A 117 -8.79 -4.64 6.15
N LEU A 118 -7.79 -3.92 5.67
CA LEU A 118 -7.86 -2.48 5.49
C LEU A 118 -8.62 -2.17 4.19
N VAL A 119 -9.85 -1.67 4.30
CA VAL A 119 -10.69 -1.29 3.16
C VAL A 119 -10.48 0.20 2.86
N LEU A 120 -9.78 0.54 1.78
CA LEU A 120 -9.24 1.89 1.54
C LEU A 120 -10.33 2.98 1.44
N ASP A 121 -11.44 2.65 0.80
CA ASP A 121 -12.60 3.50 0.53
C ASP A 121 -13.71 3.37 1.60
N ASP A 122 -13.46 2.63 2.69
CA ASP A 122 -14.39 2.56 3.81
C ASP A 122 -14.35 3.83 4.65
N ARG A 123 -15.52 4.25 5.14
CA ARG A 123 -15.67 5.47 5.94
C ARG A 123 -14.81 5.46 7.21
N ALA A 124 -14.69 4.33 7.90
CA ALA A 124 -13.87 4.23 9.11
C ALA A 124 -12.39 4.39 8.77
N THR A 125 -11.93 3.75 7.70
CA THR A 125 -10.56 3.89 7.17
C THR A 125 -10.25 5.34 6.81
N LEU A 126 -11.13 6.01 6.06
CA LEU A 126 -10.95 7.40 5.66
C LEU A 126 -10.88 8.35 6.88
N ARG A 127 -11.71 8.14 7.90
CA ARG A 127 -11.63 8.90 9.16
C ARG A 127 -10.30 8.70 9.87
N GLN A 128 -9.84 7.45 9.97
CA GLN A 128 -8.56 7.14 10.58
C GLN A 128 -7.41 7.76 9.78
N TYR A 129 -7.45 7.69 8.46
CA TYR A 129 -6.47 8.29 7.56
C TYR A 129 -6.33 9.79 7.82
N LEU A 130 -7.45 10.52 7.88
CA LEU A 130 -7.45 11.97 8.11
C LEU A 130 -6.82 12.35 9.46
N SER A 131 -7.03 11.55 10.50
CA SER A 131 -6.44 11.76 11.84
C SER A 131 -5.00 11.24 12.01
N THR A 132 -4.49 10.45 11.06
CA THR A 132 -3.16 9.84 11.17
C THR A 132 -2.10 10.77 10.60
N SER A 133 -0.97 10.96 11.29
CA SER A 133 0.11 11.83 10.78
C SER A 133 0.65 11.31 9.44
N GLY A 134 0.98 12.23 8.54
CA GLY A 134 1.73 11.97 7.30
C GLY A 134 3.24 12.20 7.43
N ALA A 135 3.72 12.58 8.61
CA ALA A 135 5.15 12.79 8.85
C ALA A 135 5.95 11.50 8.71
N VAL A 136 7.25 11.63 8.45
CA VAL A 136 8.20 10.51 8.37
C VAL A 136 8.04 9.57 9.57
N LEU A 137 8.10 8.27 9.31
CA LEU A 137 8.02 7.24 10.35
C LEU A 137 9.28 7.29 11.23
N THR A 138 9.08 7.15 12.52
CA THR A 138 10.18 7.00 13.48
C THR A 138 10.62 5.54 13.55
N ALA A 139 11.89 5.30 13.90
CA ALA A 139 12.41 3.95 14.10
C ALA A 139 11.64 3.19 15.20
N ALA A 140 11.14 3.89 16.21
CA ALA A 140 10.32 3.31 17.28
C ALA A 140 8.98 2.76 16.75
N GLU A 141 8.35 3.43 15.80
CA GLU A 141 7.12 2.96 15.16
C GLU A 141 7.34 1.65 14.38
N VAL A 142 8.49 1.50 13.73
CA VAL A 142 8.80 0.33 12.88
C VAL A 142 9.39 -0.83 13.70
N GLY A 143 10.19 -0.55 14.73
CA GLY A 143 10.95 -1.55 15.51
C GLY A 143 10.26 -2.06 16.78
N GLY A 144 9.13 -1.48 17.19
CA GLY A 144 8.51 -1.71 18.51
C GLY A 144 7.88 -3.09 18.79
N ARG A 145 8.17 -4.15 18.01
CA ARG A 145 7.62 -5.50 18.23
C ARG A 145 8.64 -6.64 18.09
N SER A 146 9.88 -6.41 18.52
CA SER A 146 10.81 -7.50 18.80
C SER A 146 10.52 -8.06 20.20
N HIS A 147 10.22 -9.36 20.29
CA HIS A 147 10.00 -10.19 21.50
C HIS A 147 8.62 -10.15 22.20
N ALA A 148 7.77 -11.10 21.83
CA ALA A 148 6.96 -11.86 22.79
C ALA A 148 6.75 -13.28 22.23
N SER A 149 7.68 -14.18 22.56
CA SER A 149 7.49 -15.65 22.56
C SER A 149 8.38 -16.20 23.67
#